data_AF-A0A6L6IJR4-F1
#
_entry.id   AF-A0A6L6IJR4-F1
#
_cell.length_a   1.000
_cell.length_b   1.000
_cell.length_c   1.000
_cell.angle_alpha   90.00
_cell.angle_beta   90.00
_cell.angle_gamma   90.00
#
_symmetry.space_group_name_H-M   'P 1'
#
loop_
_entity.id
_entity.type
_entity.pdbx_description
1 polymer ?
#
loop_
_entity_poly.entity_id
_entity_poly.type
_entity_poly.pdbx_seq_one_letter_code
_entity_poly.pdbx_strand_id
1 'polypeptide(L)'
;MVSTDWLTGNGSAYRTHESRTFARILGLEPYTKAVRSPESNGIAESFVKMIKRDYISIMPKPDSQLTVINLAQEFSHYSEYYPHGTL
;
A
#
# COMPACT_ATOMS: atom_id res chain seq x y z
N MET A 1 -20.96 12.03 -10.25
CA MET A 1 -19.73 11.23 -10.39
C MET A 1 -19.21 10.99 -8.98
N VAL A 2 -19.09 9.73 -8.55
CA VAL A 2 -18.54 9.39 -7.23
C VAL A 2 -17.02 9.45 -7.34
N SER A 3 -16.38 10.29 -6.53
CA SER A 3 -14.92 10.34 -6.43
C SER A 3 -14.45 9.38 -5.35
N THR A 4 -13.35 8.68 -5.57
CA THR A 4 -12.74 7.79 -4.57
C THR A 4 -11.69 8.55 -3.78
N ASP A 5 -11.71 8.46 -2.45
CA ASP A 5 -10.72 9.13 -1.60
C ASP A 5 -9.34 8.47 -1.74
N TRP A 6 -8.32 9.29 -1.95
CA TRP A 6 -6.93 8.86 -1.92
C TRP A 6 -6.30 9.17 -0.57
N LEU A 7 -6.35 8.20 0.33
CA LEU A 7 -5.75 8.26 1.66
C LEU A 7 -4.26 7.97 1.59
N THR A 8 -3.42 8.97 1.90
CA THR A 8 -1.96 8.83 1.93
C THR A 8 -1.36 9.39 3.21
N GLY A 9 -0.12 8.98 3.52
CA GLY A 9 0.69 9.64 4.55
C GLY A 9 1.09 11.07 4.15
N ASN A 10 1.66 11.81 5.10
CA ASN A 10 2.10 13.20 4.91
C ASN A 10 3.50 13.36 4.31
N GLY A 11 4.04 12.29 3.70
CA GLY A 11 5.32 12.32 3.00
C GLY A 11 5.31 13.37 1.88
N SER A 12 6.47 14.01 1.64
CA SER A 12 6.60 15.06 0.62
C SER A 12 6.16 14.60 -0.76
N ALA A 13 6.48 13.35 -1.13
CA ALA A 13 6.10 12.74 -2.40
C ALA A 13 4.58 12.75 -2.67
N TYR A 14 3.75 12.64 -1.63
CA TYR A 14 2.29 12.62 -1.76
C TYR A 14 1.67 14.03 -1.71
N ARG A 15 2.45 15.05 -1.33
CA ARG A 15 1.99 16.44 -1.20
C ARG A 15 2.44 17.34 -2.34
N THR A 16 3.28 16.86 -3.26
CA THR A 16 3.66 17.63 -4.44
C THR A 16 2.43 17.97 -5.27
N HIS A 17 2.46 19.13 -5.94
CA HIS A 17 1.37 19.55 -6.81
C HIS A 17 1.14 18.51 -7.92
N GLU A 18 2.22 18.00 -8.51
CA GLU A 18 2.20 17.00 -9.56
C GLU A 18 1.48 15.71 -9.13
N SER A 19 1.82 15.14 -7.98
CA SER A 19 1.18 13.91 -7.46
C SER A 19 -0.32 14.11 -7.21
N ARG A 20 -0.72 15.26 -6.65
CA ARG A 20 -2.14 15.56 -6.38
C ARG A 20 -2.92 15.80 -7.66
N THR A 21 -2.33 16.49 -8.63
CA THR A 21 -2.94 16.69 -9.95
C THR A 21 -3.09 15.37 -10.69
N PHE A 22 -2.07 14.51 -10.64
CA PHE A 22 -2.12 13.18 -11.24
C PHE A 22 -3.23 12.32 -10.64
N ALA A 23 -3.39 12.29 -9.32
CA ALA A 23 -4.48 11.55 -8.69
C ALA A 23 -5.88 12.04 -9.11
N ARG A 24 -6.08 13.36 -9.23
CA ARG A 24 -7.34 13.91 -9.73
C ARG A 24 -7.63 13.51 -11.17
N ILE A 25 -6.60 13.45 -12.02
CA ILE A 25 -6.73 12.93 -13.39
C ILE A 25 -7.21 11.47 -13.38
N LEU A 26 -6.79 10.68 -12.40
CA LEU A 26 -7.25 9.30 -12.20
C LEU A 26 -8.63 9.21 -11.54
N GLY A 27 -9.31 10.32 -11.25
CA GLY A 27 -10.59 10.34 -10.54
C GLY A 27 -10.48 10.06 -9.04
N LEU A 28 -9.29 10.24 -8.47
CA LEU A 28 -9.03 10.10 -7.04
C LEU A 28 -8.91 11.48 -6.38
N GLU A 29 -9.62 11.72 -5.27
CA GLU A 29 -9.50 12.99 -4.55
C GLU A 29 -8.41 12.86 -3.46
N PRO A 30 -7.31 13.64 -3.52
CA PRO A 30 -6.26 13.59 -2.51
C PRO A 30 -6.79 14.00 -1.13
N TYR A 31 -6.76 13.08 -0.19
CA TYR A 31 -7.22 13.32 1.17
C TYR A 31 -6.07 13.22 2.16
N THR A 32 -5.61 14.37 2.64
CA THR A 32 -4.56 14.47 3.67
C THR A 32 -5.20 14.66 5.04
N LYS A 33 -5.27 13.60 5.86
CA LYS A 33 -5.62 13.75 7.30
C LYS A 33 -4.51 14.49 8.04
N ALA A 34 -4.89 15.15 9.13
CA ALA A 34 -3.95 15.73 10.09
C ALA A 34 -2.84 14.73 10.45
N VAL A 35 -1.63 15.25 10.67
CA VAL A 35 -0.45 14.47 11.05
C VAL A 35 -0.80 13.58 12.25
N ARG A 36 -0.77 12.25 12.04
CA ARG A 36 -1.09 11.18 13.01
C ARG A 36 -2.59 10.95 13.28
N SER A 37 -3.40 10.77 12.23
CA SER A 37 -4.68 10.05 12.42
C SER A 37 -4.39 8.55 12.61
N PRO A 38 -4.79 7.93 13.74
CA PRO A 38 -4.55 6.51 14.01
C PRO A 38 -5.20 5.57 12.98
N GLU A 39 -6.27 6.03 12.33
CA GLU A 39 -7.20 5.18 11.57
C GLU A 39 -6.67 4.80 10.18
N SER A 40 -6.09 5.75 9.43
CA SER A 40 -5.62 5.49 8.06
C SER A 40 -4.26 4.79 8.00
N ASN A 41 -3.38 5.12 8.95
CA ASN A 41 -2.08 4.47 9.07
C ASN A 41 -2.21 3.05 9.65
N GLY A 42 -3.18 2.80 10.53
CA GLY A 42 -3.32 1.51 11.21
C GLY A 42 -3.50 0.32 10.26
N ILE A 43 -4.33 0.46 9.23
CA ILE A 43 -4.59 -0.62 8.26
C ILE A 43 -3.37 -0.86 7.38
N ALA A 44 -2.83 0.21 6.77
CA ALA A 44 -1.66 0.10 5.91
C ALA A 44 -0.42 -0.42 6.67
N GLU A 45 -0.19 0.07 7.90
CA GLU A 45 0.90 -0.41 8.75
C GLU A 45 0.73 -1.87 9.14
N SER A 46 -0.48 -2.29 9.51
CA SER A 46 -0.77 -3.68 9.86
C SER A 46 -0.59 -4.60 8.67
N PHE A 47 -1.06 -4.20 7.49
CA PHE A 47 -0.84 -4.92 6.24
C PHE A 47 0.66 -5.10 5.94
N VAL A 48 1.43 -4.01 5.98
CA VAL A 48 2.88 -4.07 5.72
C VAL A 48 3.60 -4.94 6.77
N LYS A 49 3.22 -4.86 8.05
CA LYS A 49 3.78 -5.71 9.11
C LYS A 49 3.50 -7.19 8.83
N MET A 50 2.26 -7.53 8.45
CA MET A 50 1.86 -8.89 8.13
C MET A 50 2.63 -9.42 6.91
N ILE A 51 2.66 -8.69 5.78
CA ILE A 51 3.41 -9.10 4.57
C ILE A 51 4.89 -9.30 4.89
N LYS A 52 5.50 -8.38 5.66
CA LYS A 52 6.91 -8.50 6.06
C LYS A 52 7.16 -9.74 6.93
N ARG A 53 6.28 -10.02 7.88
CA ARG A 53 6.42 -11.10 8.84
C ARG A 53 6.16 -12.47 8.22
N ASP A 54 5.07 -12.61 7.46
CA ASP A 54 4.55 -13.91 7.05
C ASP A 54 5.02 -14.34 5.67
N TYR A 55 5.31 -13.38 4.78
CA TYR A 55 5.70 -13.66 3.39
C TYR A 55 7.17 -13.33 3.17
N ILE A 56 7.55 -12.05 3.34
CA ILE A 56 8.91 -11.59 3.02
C ILE A 56 9.96 -12.26 3.91
N SER A 57 9.68 -12.53 5.19
CA SER A 57 10.67 -13.13 6.10
C SER A 57 11.14 -14.52 5.65
N ILE A 58 10.25 -15.31 5.06
CA ILE A 58 10.50 -16.69 4.61
C ILE A 58 10.79 -16.81 3.10
N MET A 59 10.47 -15.78 2.32
CA MET A 59 10.72 -15.73 0.87
C MET A 59 12.23 -15.80 0.55
N PRO A 60 12.67 -16.62 -0.44
CA PRO A 60 14.05 -16.62 -0.94
C PRO A 60 14.47 -15.26 -1.53
N LYS A 61 15.71 -14.82 -1.28
CA LYS A 61 16.25 -13.53 -1.75
C LYS A 61 17.68 -13.67 -2.32
N PRO A 62 17.87 -14.46 -3.39
CA PRO A 62 19.20 -14.81 -3.88
C PRO A 62 19.95 -13.63 -4.53
N ASP A 63 19.25 -12.79 -5.29
CA ASP A 63 19.76 -11.55 -5.89
C ASP A 63 18.61 -10.55 -6.10
N SER A 64 18.93 -9.33 -6.52
CA SER A 64 17.94 -8.25 -6.66
C SER A 64 16.85 -8.54 -7.70
N GLN A 65 17.19 -9.17 -8.83
CA GLN A 65 16.24 -9.46 -9.90
C GLN A 65 15.26 -10.55 -9.46
N LEU A 66 15.78 -11.66 -8.93
CA LEU A 66 14.94 -12.74 -8.42
C LEU A 66 14.16 -12.33 -7.17
N THR A 67 14.68 -11.42 -6.33
CA THR A 67 13.95 -10.89 -5.17
C THR A 67 12.68 -10.13 -5.59
N VAL A 68 12.73 -9.35 -6.67
CA VAL A 68 11.54 -8.63 -7.17
C VAL A 68 10.51 -9.60 -7.74
N ILE A 69 10.95 -10.65 -8.45
CA ILE A 69 10.07 -11.70 -8.99
C ILE A 69 9.38 -12.45 -7.85
N ASN A 70 10.16 -12.92 -6.87
CA ASN A 70 9.62 -13.62 -5.72
C ASN A 70 8.64 -12.74 -4.95
N LEU A 71 8.94 -11.44 -4.78
CA LEU A 71 8.05 -10.52 -4.09
C LEU A 71 6.68 -10.42 -4.80
N ALA A 72 6.67 -10.33 -6.13
CA ALA A 72 5.43 -10.31 -6.91
C ALA A 72 4.63 -11.61 -6.77
N GLN A 73 5.32 -12.76 -6.69
CA GLN A 73 4.68 -14.06 -6.44
C GLN A 73 4.06 -14.12 -5.05
N GLU A 74 4.76 -13.66 -4.01
CA GLU A 74 4.22 -13.59 -2.65
C GLU A 74 2.98 -12.70 -2.55
N PHE A 75 2.98 -11.54 -3.24
CA PHE A 75 1.78 -10.68 -3.31
C PHE A 75 0.61 -11.38 -4.01
N SER A 76 0.88 -12.14 -5.09
CA SER A 76 -0.15 -12.90 -5.79
C SER A 76 -0.72 -14.00 -4.89
N HIS A 77 0.15 -14.72 -4.17
CA HIS A 77 -0.23 -15.73 -3.19
C HIS A 77 -1.07 -15.15 -2.05
N TYR A 78 -0.72 -13.96 -1.54
CA TYR A 78 -1.55 -13.22 -0.57
C TYR A 78 -2.95 -12.94 -1.13
N SER A 79 -3.05 -12.41 -2.35
CA SER A 79 -4.33 -12.07 -2.96
C SER A 79 -5.23 -13.29 -3.20
N GLU A 80 -4.65 -14.45 -3.52
CA GLU A 80 -5.42 -15.67 -3.82
C GLU A 80 -5.82 -16.46 -2.57
N TYR A 81 -4.93 -16.58 -1.59
CA TYR A 81 -5.07 -17.56 -0.51
C TYR A 81 -5.25 -16.96 0.88
N TYR A 82 -4.91 -15.69 1.09
CA TYR A 82 -5.13 -15.09 2.39
C TYR A 82 -6.63 -15.03 2.66
N PRO A 83 -7.10 -15.52 3.82
CA PRO A 83 -8.50 -15.40 4.17
C PRO A 83 -8.82 -13.91 4.30
N HIS A 84 -9.45 -13.34 3.28
CA HIS A 84 -9.98 -11.98 3.25
C HIS A 84 -11.23 -11.87 4.12
N GLY A 85 -11.18 -12.47 5.31
CA GLY A 85 -12.23 -12.47 6.31
C GLY A 85 -12.50 -11.04 6.73
N THR A 86 -13.60 -10.51 6.19
CA THR A 86 -14.38 -9.33 6.57
C THR A 86 -13.84 -8.56 7.78
N LEU A 87 -13.29 -7.37 7.49
CA LEU A 87 -13.60 -6.19 8.29
C LEU A 87 -15.11 -5.91 8.23
#